data_AF-A0A844G6W9-F1
#
_entry.id   AF-A0A844G6W9-F1
#
_cell.length_a   1.000
_cell.length_b   1.000
_cell.length_c   1.000
_cell.angle_alpha   90.00
_cell.angle_beta   90.00
_cell.angle_gamma   90.00
#
_symmetry.space_group_name_H-M   'P 1'
#
loop_
_entity.id
_entity.type
_entity.pdbx_description
1 polymer ?
#
loop_
_entity_poly.entity_id
_entity_poly.type
_entity_poly.pdbx_seq_one_letter_code
_entity_poly.pdbx_strand_id
1 'polypeptide(L)'
;MRSNMHMVYIVGLLCLSINLFANRQAIIGENAKDYSIVSTILWKDLAITKDDQNELLRISKTDHDDVASYALIVAATREVPNLNAILQSAARNGGNTSLIAKHFFELKEKGEILEQLEKELHNKPLSLYSAPTPDDFYRDMIVFRLLLSARSKNTEPVIPPGILFEANQSALLKYGWQPERKAFNYIFQLLLKEPKRSDKTVHLIFALSAYSKVFFDEATNAIATSNIPLITKQYLIDYLMQNKYRLSKEQIDKLKKLQMQLQQ
;
A
#
# COMPACT_ATOMS: atom_id res chain seq x y z
N MET A 1 15.57 39.89 14.56
CA MET A 1 15.94 38.46 14.70
C MET A 1 14.70 37.59 14.94
N ARG A 2 13.80 37.47 13.95
CA ARG A 2 12.54 36.70 14.03
C ARG A 2 12.31 35.88 12.74
N SER A 3 13.31 35.14 12.29
CA SER A 3 13.19 34.36 11.03
C SER A 3 13.57 32.88 11.13
N ASN A 4 13.97 32.39 12.31
CA ASN A 4 14.45 31.00 12.46
C ASN A 4 13.47 30.08 13.19
N MET A 5 12.34 30.58 13.71
CA MET A 5 11.39 29.76 14.47
C MET A 5 10.31 29.09 13.61
N HIS A 6 9.99 29.62 12.44
CA HIS A 6 9.01 28.99 11.53
C HIS A 6 9.62 27.89 10.65
N MET A 7 10.91 27.96 10.35
CA MET A 7 11.60 26.92 9.57
C MET A 7 11.80 25.63 10.38
N VAL A 8 11.98 25.73 11.70
CA VAL A 8 12.11 24.56 12.60
C VAL A 8 10.78 23.83 12.79
N TYR A 9 9.64 24.55 12.74
CA TYR A 9 8.32 23.90 12.77
C TYR A 9 7.98 23.17 11.47
N ILE A 10 8.36 23.70 10.30
CA ILE A 10 8.07 23.07 9.00
C ILE A 10 8.94 21.81 8.79
N VAL A 11 10.20 21.81 9.24
CA VAL A 11 11.07 20.63 9.17
C VAL A 11 10.67 19.57 10.20
N GLY A 12 10.21 19.96 11.39
CA GLY A 12 9.62 19.04 12.38
C GLY A 12 8.28 18.43 11.94
N LEU A 13 7.49 19.15 11.13
CA LEU A 13 6.18 18.70 10.62
C LEU A 13 6.29 17.73 9.43
N LEU A 14 7.41 17.64 8.74
CA LEU A 14 7.64 16.57 7.75
C LEU A 14 8.03 15.26 8.44
N CYS A 15 8.81 15.31 9.53
CA CYS A 15 9.38 14.12 10.17
C CYS A 15 8.35 13.19 10.84
N LEU A 16 7.22 13.69 11.35
CA LEU A 16 6.19 12.82 11.94
C LEU A 16 5.27 12.13 10.91
N SER A 17 5.24 12.60 9.66
CA SER A 17 4.66 11.86 8.53
C SER A 17 5.64 10.89 7.87
N ILE A 18 6.93 10.95 8.22
CA ILE A 18 7.97 10.11 7.61
C ILE A 18 8.03 8.73 8.28
N ASN A 19 7.67 8.57 9.56
CA ASN A 19 7.82 7.27 10.24
C ASN A 19 6.95 6.13 9.69
N LEU A 20 5.83 6.43 9.01
CA LEU A 20 4.99 5.39 8.39
C LEU A 20 5.49 4.92 7.02
N PHE A 21 6.49 5.62 6.48
CA PHE A 21 7.13 5.33 5.21
C PHE A 21 8.65 5.24 5.30
N ALA A 22 9.28 5.44 6.46
CA ALA A 22 10.75 5.54 6.56
C ALA A 22 11.47 4.34 5.93
N ASN A 23 10.88 3.14 6.00
CA ASN A 23 11.40 1.94 5.34
C ASN A 23 11.08 1.87 3.83
N ARG A 24 9.92 2.37 3.36
CA ARG A 24 9.52 2.34 1.93
C ARG A 24 9.86 3.62 1.15
N GLN A 25 10.26 4.71 1.81
CA GLN A 25 10.77 5.95 1.18
C GLN A 25 12.17 5.78 0.57
N ALA A 26 12.90 4.73 0.97
CA ALA A 26 14.13 4.31 0.31
C ALA A 26 13.88 3.66 -1.06
N ILE A 27 12.64 3.27 -1.37
CA ILE A 27 12.26 2.73 -2.67
C ILE A 27 12.16 3.89 -3.67
N ILE A 28 13.24 4.11 -4.41
CA ILE A 28 13.37 5.17 -5.43
C ILE A 28 13.72 4.57 -6.80
N GLY A 29 13.62 5.40 -7.83
CA GLY A 29 14.03 5.01 -9.19
C GLY A 29 13.22 3.83 -9.73
N GLU A 30 13.92 2.82 -10.28
CA GLU A 30 13.30 1.64 -10.88
C GLU A 30 12.55 0.78 -9.85
N ASN A 31 13.05 0.67 -8.61
CA ASN A 31 12.37 -0.09 -7.56
C ASN A 31 10.99 0.50 -7.22
N ALA A 32 10.83 1.82 -7.35
CA ALA A 32 9.56 2.49 -7.10
C ALA A 32 8.54 2.24 -8.23
N LYS A 33 9.03 2.07 -9.46
CA LYS A 33 8.19 1.64 -10.59
C LYS A 33 7.78 0.18 -10.42
N ASP A 34 8.72 -0.69 -10.05
CA ASP A 34 8.41 -2.11 -9.81
C ASP A 34 7.40 -2.27 -8.67
N TYR A 35 7.58 -1.56 -7.56
CA TYR A 35 6.60 -1.52 -6.48
C TYR A 35 5.22 -1.00 -6.93
N SER A 36 5.18 -0.03 -7.85
CA SER A 36 3.94 0.53 -8.39
C SER A 36 3.20 -0.46 -9.30
N ILE A 37 3.95 -1.24 -10.10
CA ILE A 37 3.43 -2.35 -10.91
C ILE A 37 2.83 -3.42 -10.00
N VAL A 38 3.59 -3.89 -9.01
CA VAL A 38 3.13 -4.92 -8.05
C VAL A 38 1.86 -4.46 -7.32
N SER A 39 1.84 -3.21 -6.84
CA SER A 39 0.66 -2.63 -6.18
C SER A 39 -0.54 -2.54 -7.11
N THR A 40 -0.34 -2.21 -8.38
CA THR A 40 -1.42 -2.16 -9.37
C THR A 40 -1.98 -3.56 -9.64
N ILE A 41 -1.11 -4.57 -9.80
CA ILE A 41 -1.50 -5.98 -9.99
C ILE A 41 -2.30 -6.50 -8.79
N LEU A 42 -1.84 -6.21 -7.56
CA LEU A 42 -2.52 -6.62 -6.33
C LEU A 42 -3.98 -6.19 -6.30
N TRP A 43 -4.26 -4.96 -6.69
CA TRP A 43 -5.58 -4.37 -6.52
C TRP A 43 -6.50 -4.50 -7.72
N LYS A 44 -6.06 -5.10 -8.83
CA LYS A 44 -6.91 -5.28 -10.03
C LYS A 44 -8.24 -5.93 -9.69
N ASP A 45 -9.33 -5.33 -10.14
CA ASP A 45 -10.66 -5.93 -10.06
C ASP A 45 -10.82 -7.12 -11.03
N LEU A 46 -10.01 -7.15 -12.10
CA LEU A 46 -10.01 -8.20 -13.12
C LEU A 46 -9.04 -9.34 -12.78
N ALA A 47 -9.21 -10.46 -13.49
CA ALA A 47 -8.30 -11.60 -13.43
C ALA A 47 -6.86 -11.20 -13.80
N ILE A 48 -5.90 -11.87 -13.16
CA ILE A 48 -4.46 -11.66 -13.43
C ILE A 48 -4.12 -12.18 -14.82
N THR A 49 -3.49 -11.33 -15.64
CA THR A 49 -3.11 -11.68 -17.02
C THR A 49 -1.80 -12.47 -17.06
N LYS A 50 -1.43 -12.97 -18.24
CA LYS A 50 -0.10 -13.57 -18.45
C LYS A 50 1.02 -12.52 -18.32
N ASP A 51 0.76 -11.27 -18.70
CA ASP A 51 1.74 -10.20 -18.57
C ASP A 51 1.95 -9.83 -17.10
N ASP A 52 0.89 -9.79 -16.30
CA ASP A 52 1.01 -9.59 -14.84
C ASP A 52 1.85 -10.69 -14.19
N GLN A 53 1.63 -11.94 -14.59
CA GLN A 53 2.42 -13.09 -14.14
C GLN A 53 3.91 -12.96 -14.50
N ASN A 54 4.21 -12.45 -15.70
CA ASN A 54 5.58 -12.22 -16.15
C ASN A 54 6.23 -11.07 -15.38
N GLU A 55 5.50 -9.98 -15.12
CA GLU A 55 5.98 -8.87 -14.32
C GLU A 55 6.27 -9.29 -12.88
N LEU A 56 5.35 -10.02 -12.23
CA LEU A 56 5.60 -10.54 -10.87
C LEU A 56 6.83 -11.45 -10.83
N LEU A 57 7.02 -12.31 -11.85
CA LEU A 57 8.22 -13.15 -11.95
C LEU A 57 9.49 -12.32 -12.15
N ARG A 58 9.46 -11.30 -13.01
CA ARG A 58 10.60 -10.40 -13.22
C ARG A 58 10.95 -9.65 -11.93
N ILE A 59 9.95 -9.10 -11.25
CA ILE A 59 10.13 -8.28 -10.04
C ILE A 59 10.56 -9.14 -8.85
N SER A 60 10.13 -10.40 -8.76
CA SER A 60 10.65 -11.33 -7.73
C SER A 60 12.16 -11.58 -7.81
N LYS A 61 12.82 -11.18 -8.91
CA LYS A 61 14.26 -11.32 -9.15
C LYS A 61 15.05 -10.04 -8.90
N THR A 62 14.42 -8.96 -8.47
CA THR A 62 15.18 -7.73 -8.19
C THR A 62 16.02 -7.90 -6.92
N ASP A 63 17.12 -7.15 -6.82
CA ASP A 63 17.98 -7.16 -5.64
C ASP A 63 17.35 -6.40 -4.46
N HIS A 64 16.23 -5.69 -4.67
CA HIS A 64 15.55 -4.96 -3.62
C HIS A 64 14.60 -5.89 -2.86
N ASP A 65 15.09 -6.43 -1.74
CA ASP A 65 14.43 -7.49 -0.96
C ASP A 65 12.95 -7.20 -0.63
N ASP A 66 12.61 -5.97 -0.21
CA ASP A 66 11.20 -5.62 0.09
C ASP A 66 10.30 -5.65 -1.15
N VAL A 67 10.79 -5.18 -2.30
CA VAL A 67 10.03 -5.13 -3.56
C VAL A 67 9.86 -6.54 -4.12
N ALA A 68 10.92 -7.33 -4.09
CA ALA A 68 10.87 -8.74 -4.46
C ALA A 68 9.91 -9.51 -3.55
N SER A 69 10.06 -9.42 -2.23
CA SER A 69 9.16 -10.01 -1.23
C SER A 69 7.70 -9.62 -1.47
N TYR A 70 7.43 -8.36 -1.76
CA TYR A 70 6.08 -7.90 -2.06
C TYR A 70 5.51 -8.55 -3.33
N ALA A 71 6.31 -8.75 -4.38
CA ALA A 71 5.88 -9.48 -5.56
C ALA A 71 5.48 -10.93 -5.26
N LEU A 72 6.18 -11.61 -4.35
CA LEU A 72 5.80 -12.96 -3.90
C LEU A 72 4.47 -12.95 -3.15
N ILE A 73 4.29 -12.00 -2.23
CA ILE A 73 3.04 -11.86 -1.48
C ILE A 73 1.87 -11.61 -2.42
N VAL A 74 2.03 -10.72 -3.40
CA VAL A 74 0.99 -10.45 -4.40
C VAL A 74 0.71 -11.68 -5.26
N ALA A 75 1.75 -12.38 -5.73
CA ALA A 75 1.60 -13.61 -6.50
C ALA A 75 0.81 -14.69 -5.72
N ALA A 76 1.11 -14.87 -4.44
CA ALA A 76 0.42 -15.82 -3.57
C ALA A 76 -1.01 -15.37 -3.25
N THR A 77 -1.22 -14.10 -2.90
CA THR A 77 -2.53 -13.51 -2.59
C THR A 77 -3.51 -13.66 -3.76
N ARG A 78 -2.99 -13.43 -4.97
CA ARG A 78 -3.76 -13.49 -6.22
C ARG A 78 -3.78 -14.88 -6.84
N GLU A 79 -3.19 -15.88 -6.18
CA GLU A 79 -3.14 -17.28 -6.60
C GLU A 79 -2.71 -17.43 -8.07
N VAL A 80 -1.64 -16.73 -8.46
CA VAL A 80 -1.27 -16.66 -9.88
C VAL A 80 -0.84 -18.03 -10.41
N PRO A 81 -1.21 -18.41 -11.66
CA PRO A 81 -0.92 -19.75 -12.18
C PRO A 81 0.56 -20.13 -12.18
N ASN A 82 1.47 -19.17 -12.40
CA ASN A 82 2.91 -19.40 -12.39
C ASN A 82 3.57 -19.24 -11.01
N LEU A 83 2.82 -19.26 -9.91
CA LEU A 83 3.33 -19.06 -8.54
C LEU A 83 4.55 -19.95 -8.23
N ASN A 84 4.54 -21.22 -8.63
CA ASN A 84 5.69 -22.12 -8.39
C ASN A 84 7.00 -21.60 -9.02
N ALA A 85 6.94 -21.06 -10.24
CA ALA A 85 8.12 -20.50 -10.90
C ALA A 85 8.63 -19.25 -10.18
N ILE A 86 7.71 -18.42 -9.68
CA ILE A 86 8.03 -17.22 -8.89
C ILE A 86 8.75 -17.62 -7.59
N LEU A 87 8.18 -18.56 -6.83
CA LEU A 87 8.77 -19.04 -5.58
C LEU A 87 10.14 -19.70 -5.81
N GLN A 88 10.29 -20.52 -6.86
CA GLN A 88 11.58 -21.17 -7.18
C GLN A 88 12.66 -20.14 -7.52
N SER A 89 12.29 -19.08 -8.23
CA SER A 89 13.20 -17.99 -8.54
C SER A 89 13.64 -17.25 -7.28
N ALA A 90 12.68 -16.92 -6.43
CA ALA A 90 12.89 -16.13 -5.23
C ALA A 90 13.67 -16.86 -4.12
N ALA A 91 13.51 -18.18 -4.01
CA ALA A 91 14.23 -19.02 -3.04
C ALA A 91 15.76 -18.99 -3.23
N ARG A 92 16.24 -18.58 -4.40
CA ARG A 92 17.67 -18.44 -4.73
C ARG A 92 18.25 -17.10 -4.32
N ASN A 93 17.42 -16.13 -3.94
CA ASN A 93 17.86 -14.83 -3.44
C ASN A 93 18.31 -14.94 -1.97
N GLY A 94 18.84 -13.85 -1.41
CA GLY A 94 19.02 -13.68 0.03
C GLY A 94 17.79 -13.05 0.71
N GLY A 95 17.90 -12.71 1.99
CA GLY A 95 16.93 -11.87 2.70
C GLY A 95 15.55 -12.49 2.95
N ASN A 96 14.57 -11.63 3.22
CA ASN A 96 13.18 -11.99 3.45
C ASN A 96 12.57 -12.70 2.24
N THR A 97 12.96 -12.32 1.03
CA THR A 97 12.46 -12.92 -0.22
C THR A 97 12.70 -14.43 -0.24
N SER A 98 13.91 -14.87 0.14
CA SER A 98 14.26 -16.29 0.22
C SER A 98 13.51 -17.03 1.31
N LEU A 99 13.40 -16.40 2.49
CA LEU A 99 12.71 -16.97 3.66
C LEU A 99 11.22 -17.17 3.36
N ILE A 100 10.58 -16.15 2.81
CA ILE A 100 9.16 -16.19 2.39
C ILE A 100 8.96 -17.26 1.33
N ALA A 101 9.81 -17.33 0.30
CA ALA A 101 9.68 -18.31 -0.78
C ALA A 101 9.74 -19.76 -0.27
N LYS A 102 10.74 -20.06 0.57
CA LYS A 102 10.91 -21.40 1.16
C LYS A 102 9.72 -21.75 2.05
N HIS A 103 9.32 -20.82 2.91
CA HIS A 103 8.19 -21.05 3.80
C HIS A 103 6.90 -21.29 3.00
N PHE A 104 6.65 -20.55 1.93
CA PHE A 104 5.47 -20.79 1.07
C PHE A 104 5.48 -22.17 0.41
N PHE A 105 6.65 -22.75 0.07
CA PHE A 105 6.69 -24.14 -0.38
C PHE A 105 6.24 -25.11 0.73
N GLU A 106 6.76 -24.94 1.95
CA GLU A 106 6.40 -25.78 3.10
C GLU A 106 4.90 -25.67 3.43
N LEU A 107 4.33 -24.47 3.36
CA LEU A 107 2.90 -24.26 3.62
C LEU A 107 2.02 -24.92 2.54
N LYS A 108 2.43 -24.88 1.26
CA LYS A 108 1.70 -25.54 0.17
C LYS A 108 1.62 -27.05 0.33
N GLU A 109 2.62 -27.67 0.95
CA GLU A 109 2.58 -29.10 1.27
C GLU A 109 1.57 -29.43 2.38
N LYS A 110 1.28 -28.46 3.25
CA LYS A 110 0.33 -28.59 4.38
C LYS A 110 -1.11 -28.20 4.02
N GLY A 111 -1.32 -27.47 2.93
CA GLY A 111 -2.64 -27.03 2.47
C GLY A 111 -2.62 -25.65 1.79
N GLU A 112 -3.74 -24.94 1.82
CA GLU A 112 -3.81 -23.58 1.29
C GLU A 112 -2.94 -22.62 2.12
N ILE A 113 -2.02 -21.89 1.46
CA ILE A 113 -1.04 -21.00 2.13
C ILE A 113 -1.72 -20.07 3.14
N LEU A 114 -2.80 -19.40 2.73
CA LEU A 114 -3.45 -18.39 3.56
C LEU A 114 -4.03 -19.00 4.84
N GLU A 115 -4.72 -20.14 4.74
CA GLU A 115 -5.30 -20.81 5.91
C GLU A 115 -4.21 -21.25 6.90
N GLN A 116 -3.05 -21.66 6.39
CA GLN A 116 -1.92 -22.02 7.26
C GLN A 116 -1.30 -20.77 7.91
N LEU A 117 -1.13 -19.67 7.17
CA LEU A 117 -0.63 -18.41 7.73
C LEU A 117 -1.54 -17.84 8.81
N GLU A 118 -2.87 -17.92 8.64
CA GLU A 118 -3.82 -17.48 9.67
C GLU A 118 -3.65 -18.26 10.98
N LYS A 119 -3.40 -19.58 10.89
CA LYS A 119 -3.14 -20.42 12.07
C LYS A 119 -1.81 -20.06 12.74
N GLU A 120 -0.75 -19.85 11.95
CA GLU A 120 0.58 -19.54 12.48
C GLU A 120 0.68 -18.15 13.10
N LEU A 121 -0.09 -17.18 12.58
CA LEU A 121 -0.11 -15.82 13.10
C LEU A 121 -1.11 -15.61 14.25
N HIS A 122 -1.90 -16.62 14.58
CA HIS A 122 -2.86 -16.54 15.68
C HIS A 122 -2.15 -16.31 17.02
N ASN A 123 -2.51 -15.22 17.71
CA ASN A 123 -1.90 -14.69 18.92
C ASN A 123 -0.39 -14.42 18.82
N LYS A 124 0.18 -14.39 17.60
CA LYS A 124 1.58 -14.05 17.40
C LYS A 124 1.75 -12.53 17.57
N PRO A 125 2.66 -12.07 18.45
CA PRO A 125 2.87 -10.65 18.67
C PRO A 125 3.34 -9.93 17.40
N LEU A 126 3.10 -8.63 17.34
CA LEU A 126 3.69 -7.78 16.31
C LEU A 126 5.21 -7.73 16.49
N SER A 127 5.92 -7.66 15.37
CA SER A 127 7.35 -7.42 15.36
C SER A 127 7.66 -6.04 15.97
N LEU A 128 8.68 -5.95 16.82
CA LEU A 128 9.17 -4.68 17.37
C LEU A 128 10.48 -4.21 16.69
N TYR A 129 10.87 -4.86 15.59
CA TYR A 129 12.11 -4.58 14.90
C TYR A 129 12.01 -3.34 13.99
N SER A 130 13.15 -2.70 13.72
CA SER A 130 13.24 -1.55 12.84
C SER A 130 13.10 -1.88 11.34
N ALA A 131 13.32 -3.15 10.96
CA ALA A 131 13.20 -3.63 9.58
C ALA A 131 12.04 -4.64 9.45
N PRO A 132 11.36 -4.70 8.28
CA PRO A 132 10.31 -5.68 8.04
C PRO A 132 10.80 -7.12 8.20
N THR A 133 9.99 -7.96 8.82
CA THR A 133 10.20 -9.40 8.97
C THR A 133 9.22 -10.18 8.09
N PRO A 134 9.43 -11.48 7.84
CA PRO A 134 8.50 -12.28 7.05
C PRO A 134 7.06 -12.24 7.58
N ASP A 135 6.88 -12.19 8.90
CA ASP A 135 5.55 -12.11 9.52
C ASP A 135 4.78 -10.84 9.14
N ASP A 136 5.48 -9.73 8.89
CA ASP A 136 4.85 -8.47 8.47
C ASP A 136 4.28 -8.61 7.05
N PHE A 137 5.03 -9.28 6.17
CA PHE A 137 4.57 -9.64 4.82
C PHE A 137 3.41 -10.64 4.82
N TYR A 138 3.40 -11.59 5.76
CA TYR A 138 2.31 -12.55 5.91
C TYR A 138 1.02 -11.88 6.39
N ARG A 139 1.12 -10.91 7.32
CA ARG A 139 -0.02 -10.10 7.74
C ARG A 139 -0.54 -9.22 6.60
N ASP A 140 0.35 -8.63 5.79
CA ASP A 140 -0.02 -7.91 4.57
C ASP A 140 -0.84 -8.82 3.63
N MET A 141 -0.39 -10.07 3.41
CA MET A 141 -1.11 -11.07 2.60
C MET A 141 -2.54 -11.31 3.10
N ILE A 142 -2.72 -11.48 4.41
CA ILE A 142 -4.04 -11.66 5.04
C ILE A 142 -4.91 -10.43 4.81
N VAL A 143 -4.39 -9.23 5.10
CA VAL A 143 -5.10 -7.97 4.88
C VAL A 143 -5.57 -7.84 3.43
N PHE A 144 -4.70 -8.14 2.47
CA PHE A 144 -5.03 -8.04 1.06
C PHE A 144 -6.13 -9.02 0.66
N ARG A 145 -6.07 -10.28 1.12
CA ARG A 145 -7.15 -11.23 0.85
C ARG A 145 -8.48 -10.76 1.43
N LEU A 146 -8.48 -10.34 2.69
CA LEU A 146 -9.68 -9.87 3.37
C LEU A 146 -10.31 -8.69 2.61
N LEU A 147 -9.49 -7.76 2.14
CA LEU A 147 -9.97 -6.61 1.36
C LEU A 147 -10.50 -6.99 -0.02
N LEU A 148 -9.82 -7.87 -0.76
CA LEU A 148 -10.30 -8.35 -2.05
C LEU A 148 -11.66 -9.07 -1.90
N SER A 149 -11.80 -9.91 -0.87
CA SER A 149 -13.06 -10.59 -0.53
C SER A 149 -14.17 -9.60 -0.12
N ALA A 150 -13.87 -8.65 0.77
CA ALA A 150 -14.79 -7.61 1.21
C ALA A 150 -15.32 -6.74 0.05
N ARG A 151 -14.43 -6.30 -0.84
CA ARG A 151 -14.78 -5.48 -2.01
C ARG A 151 -15.67 -6.20 -3.00
N SER A 152 -15.33 -7.46 -3.32
CA SER A 152 -16.14 -8.28 -4.25
C SER A 152 -17.54 -8.56 -3.71
N LYS A 153 -17.69 -8.70 -2.39
CA LYS A 153 -18.98 -8.89 -1.71
C LYS A 153 -19.70 -7.58 -1.37
N ASN A 154 -19.01 -6.44 -1.50
CA ASN A 154 -19.48 -5.13 -1.04
C ASN A 154 -19.92 -5.17 0.44
N THR A 155 -19.10 -5.81 1.28
CA THR A 155 -19.30 -5.92 2.73
C THR A 155 -18.03 -5.50 3.48
N GLU A 156 -18.14 -5.22 4.77
CA GLU A 156 -16.96 -5.03 5.62
C GLU A 156 -16.13 -6.34 5.69
N PRO A 157 -14.80 -6.23 5.89
CA PRO A 157 -13.96 -7.41 6.05
C PRO A 157 -14.25 -8.10 7.39
N VAL A 158 -14.37 -9.43 7.35
CA VAL A 158 -14.47 -10.24 8.56
C VAL A 158 -13.05 -10.52 9.04
N ILE A 159 -12.64 -9.86 10.12
CA ILE A 159 -11.27 -9.96 10.64
C ILE A 159 -11.15 -11.26 11.47
N PRO A 160 -10.21 -12.17 11.14
CA PRO A 160 -9.97 -13.37 11.92
C PRO A 160 -9.59 -13.04 13.37
N PRO A 161 -10.19 -13.69 14.38
CA PRO A 161 -9.88 -13.41 15.77
C PRO A 161 -8.44 -13.83 16.13
N GLY A 162 -7.81 -13.07 17.03
CA GLY A 162 -6.48 -13.36 17.56
C GLY A 162 -5.31 -13.00 16.63
N ILE A 163 -5.55 -12.55 15.40
CA ILE A 163 -4.49 -11.99 14.55
C ILE A 163 -4.31 -10.51 14.88
N LEU A 164 -3.09 -10.13 15.26
CA LEU A 164 -2.73 -8.74 15.51
C LEU A 164 -2.25 -8.08 14.21
N PHE A 165 -2.70 -6.85 13.98
CA PHE A 165 -2.36 -6.04 12.82
C PHE A 165 -1.71 -4.73 13.24
N GLU A 166 -0.74 -4.27 12.46
CA GLU A 166 -0.17 -2.94 12.64
C GLU A 166 -1.17 -1.84 12.31
N ALA A 167 -0.85 -0.58 12.65
CA ALA A 167 -1.73 0.56 12.43
C ALA A 167 -2.13 0.73 10.95
N ASN A 168 -1.19 0.57 10.02
CA ASN A 168 -1.44 0.66 8.58
C ASN A 168 -2.33 -0.48 8.05
N GLN A 169 -2.08 -1.70 8.51
CA GLN A 169 -2.89 -2.88 8.18
C GLN A 169 -4.33 -2.71 8.69
N SER A 170 -4.47 -2.24 9.93
CA SER A 170 -5.77 -1.91 10.54
C SER A 170 -6.49 -0.79 9.79
N ALA A 171 -5.76 0.25 9.35
CA ALA A 171 -6.30 1.33 8.55
C ALA A 171 -6.85 0.85 7.20
N LEU A 172 -6.11 -0.04 6.53
CA LEU A 172 -6.55 -0.68 5.29
C LEU A 172 -7.86 -1.44 5.49
N LEU A 173 -7.93 -2.32 6.51
CA LEU A 173 -9.13 -3.09 6.83
C LEU A 173 -10.32 -2.17 7.16
N LYS A 174 -10.09 -1.09 7.90
CA LYS A 174 -11.15 -0.18 8.35
C LYS A 174 -11.70 0.74 7.26
N TYR A 175 -10.84 1.28 6.39
CA TYR A 175 -11.21 2.33 5.46
C TYR A 175 -11.14 1.92 3.98
N GLY A 176 -10.38 0.86 3.67
CA GLY A 176 -10.08 0.44 2.31
C GLY A 176 -11.01 -0.63 1.73
N TRP A 177 -12.14 -0.96 2.36
CA TRP A 177 -12.95 -2.12 1.96
C TRP A 177 -14.06 -1.82 0.94
N GLN A 178 -14.39 -0.56 0.69
CA GLN A 178 -15.43 -0.20 -0.28
C GLN A 178 -15.04 -0.61 -1.70
N PRO A 179 -15.98 -1.00 -2.58
CA PRO A 179 -15.68 -1.22 -3.99
C PRO A 179 -15.06 0.03 -4.64
N GLU A 180 -14.18 -0.15 -5.63
CA GLU A 180 -13.39 0.95 -6.23
C GLU A 180 -14.26 2.13 -6.67
N ARG A 181 -15.42 1.87 -7.29
CA ARG A 181 -16.40 2.89 -7.73
C ARG A 181 -16.94 3.81 -6.61
N LYS A 182 -16.87 3.39 -5.34
CA LYS A 182 -17.32 4.17 -4.16
C LYS A 182 -16.16 4.70 -3.32
N ALA A 183 -14.96 4.16 -3.52
CA ALA A 183 -13.82 4.33 -2.63
C ALA A 183 -13.42 5.78 -2.42
N PHE A 184 -13.24 6.55 -3.51
CA PHE A 184 -12.86 7.95 -3.40
C PHE A 184 -13.88 8.75 -2.60
N ASN A 185 -15.16 8.69 -2.98
CA ASN A 185 -16.21 9.44 -2.30
C ASN A 185 -16.32 9.06 -0.83
N TYR A 186 -16.26 7.76 -0.51
CA TYR A 186 -16.31 7.29 0.86
C TYR A 186 -15.15 7.85 1.71
N ILE A 187 -13.92 7.67 1.25
CA ILE A 187 -12.73 8.10 2.00
C ILE A 187 -12.66 9.64 2.05
N PHE A 188 -12.99 10.33 0.96
CA PHE A 188 -13.01 11.78 0.90
C PHE A 188 -14.01 12.38 1.90
N GLN A 189 -15.21 11.81 2.03
CA GLN A 189 -16.18 12.24 3.04
C GLN A 189 -15.67 12.03 4.48
N LEU A 190 -14.87 10.99 4.73
CA LEU A 190 -14.19 10.81 6.02
C LEU A 190 -13.10 11.86 6.23
N LEU A 191 -12.31 12.19 5.21
CA LEU A 191 -11.28 13.22 5.27
C LEU A 191 -11.87 14.60 5.59
N LEU A 192 -13.02 14.95 5.02
CA LEU A 192 -13.69 16.25 5.28
C LEU A 192 -14.18 16.39 6.73
N LYS A 193 -14.42 15.27 7.42
CA LYS A 193 -14.82 15.25 8.83
C LYS A 193 -13.63 15.38 9.79
N GLU A 194 -12.40 15.37 9.27
CA GLU A 194 -11.16 15.50 10.04
C GLU A 194 -10.52 16.88 9.81
N PRO A 195 -10.89 17.93 10.59
CA PRO A 195 -10.50 19.32 10.32
C PRO A 195 -9.04 19.63 10.64
N LYS A 196 -8.27 18.63 11.09
CA LYS A 196 -6.90 18.80 11.59
C LYS A 196 -6.03 17.62 11.16
N ARG A 197 -4.72 17.87 11.16
CA ARG A 197 -3.72 16.82 10.97
C ARG A 197 -3.80 15.81 12.10
N SER A 198 -3.99 14.54 11.74
CA SER A 198 -4.10 13.42 12.67
C SER A 198 -3.61 12.13 12.01
N ASP A 199 -3.30 11.13 12.82
CA ASP A 199 -2.96 9.79 12.34
C ASP A 199 -4.10 9.19 11.50
N LYS A 200 -5.35 9.50 11.87
CA LYS A 200 -6.52 9.09 11.08
C LYS A 200 -6.50 9.67 9.67
N THR A 201 -6.10 10.92 9.50
CA THR A 201 -6.00 11.52 8.16
C THR A 201 -4.95 10.83 7.31
N VAL A 202 -3.79 10.47 7.90
CA VAL A 202 -2.74 9.69 7.22
C VAL A 202 -3.26 8.30 6.83
N HIS A 203 -3.93 7.61 7.75
CA HIS A 203 -4.55 6.30 7.52
C HIS A 203 -5.59 6.31 6.38
N LEU A 204 -6.38 7.38 6.27
CA LEU A 204 -7.36 7.54 5.19
C LEU A 204 -6.66 7.68 3.82
N ILE A 205 -5.59 8.48 3.74
CA ILE A 205 -4.80 8.62 2.51
C ILE A 205 -4.09 7.32 2.13
N PHE A 206 -3.58 6.59 3.12
CA PHE A 206 -3.00 5.28 2.91
C PHE A 206 -4.05 4.31 2.33
N ALA A 207 -5.25 4.26 2.92
CA ALA A 207 -6.35 3.44 2.41
C ALA A 207 -6.79 3.84 0.99
N LEU A 208 -6.75 5.13 0.64
CA LEU A 208 -7.08 5.61 -0.71
C LEU A 208 -6.08 5.13 -1.78
N SER A 209 -4.86 4.76 -1.37
CA SER A 209 -3.82 4.23 -2.26
C SER A 209 -4.00 2.74 -2.56
N ALA A 210 -4.87 2.04 -1.82
CA ALA A 210 -5.05 0.60 -1.91
C ALA A 210 -6.06 0.15 -2.98
N TYR A 211 -6.11 0.83 -4.12
CA TYR A 211 -7.04 0.53 -5.22
C TYR A 211 -6.27 0.35 -6.52
N SER A 212 -6.88 -0.26 -7.55
CA SER A 212 -6.22 -0.51 -8.84
C SER A 212 -6.01 0.78 -9.62
N LYS A 213 -6.98 1.69 -9.54
CA LYS A 213 -6.93 3.04 -10.08
C LYS A 213 -6.34 4.02 -9.06
N VAL A 214 -5.56 4.99 -9.54
CA VAL A 214 -5.31 6.24 -8.81
C VAL A 214 -6.43 7.22 -9.14
N PHE A 215 -7.17 7.70 -8.14
CA PHE A 215 -8.31 8.60 -8.28
C PHE A 215 -7.87 10.04 -8.60
N PHE A 216 -7.14 10.19 -9.69
CA PHE A 216 -6.47 11.42 -10.06
C PHE A 216 -7.46 12.54 -10.39
N ASP A 217 -8.43 12.28 -11.26
CA ASP A 217 -9.40 13.31 -11.67
C ASP A 217 -10.29 13.71 -10.50
N GLU A 218 -10.74 12.73 -9.71
CA GLU A 218 -11.54 12.98 -8.52
C GLU A 218 -10.78 13.82 -7.49
N ALA A 219 -9.51 13.49 -7.23
CA ALA A 219 -8.66 14.27 -6.33
C ALA A 219 -8.39 15.69 -6.86
N THR A 220 -8.07 15.84 -8.14
CA THR A 220 -7.79 17.17 -8.72
C THR A 220 -9.02 18.07 -8.75
N ASN A 221 -10.21 17.51 -9.01
CA ASN A 221 -11.47 18.24 -8.92
C ASN A 221 -11.76 18.71 -7.48
N ALA A 222 -11.53 17.84 -6.49
CA ALA A 222 -11.67 18.22 -5.08
C ALA A 222 -10.67 19.32 -4.67
N ILE A 223 -9.42 19.25 -5.14
CA ILE A 223 -8.41 20.29 -4.90
C ILE A 223 -8.83 21.65 -5.49
N ALA A 224 -9.37 21.65 -6.71
CA ALA A 224 -9.83 22.86 -7.39
C ALA A 224 -11.08 23.49 -6.77
N THR A 225 -11.84 22.74 -5.97
CA THR A 225 -13.08 23.23 -5.35
C THR A 225 -12.77 24.22 -4.23
N SER A 226 -13.42 25.40 -4.24
CA SER A 226 -13.11 26.52 -3.34
C SER A 226 -13.43 26.26 -1.87
N ASN A 227 -14.50 25.51 -1.58
CA ASN A 227 -14.99 25.27 -0.21
C ASN A 227 -14.29 24.11 0.52
N ILE A 228 -13.33 23.44 -0.12
CA ILE A 228 -12.59 22.34 0.51
C ILE A 228 -11.47 22.91 1.41
N PRO A 229 -11.34 22.46 2.67
CA PRO A 229 -10.29 22.94 3.56
C PRO A 229 -8.88 22.75 2.97
N LEU A 230 -8.00 23.75 3.15
CA LEU A 230 -6.62 23.71 2.64
C LEU A 230 -5.87 22.44 3.09
N ILE A 231 -6.07 22.04 4.34
CA ILE A 231 -5.47 20.82 4.89
C ILE A 231 -5.90 19.56 4.12
N THR A 232 -7.17 19.45 3.76
CA THR A 232 -7.68 18.33 2.94
C THR A 232 -7.08 18.37 1.54
N LYS A 233 -6.93 19.56 0.95
CA LYS A 233 -6.26 19.71 -0.35
C LYS A 233 -4.82 19.24 -0.30
N GLN A 234 -4.08 19.59 0.76
CA GLN A 234 -2.71 19.13 0.96
C GLN A 234 -2.64 17.60 1.04
N TYR A 235 -3.54 16.96 1.78
CA TYR A 235 -3.57 15.49 1.85
C TYR A 235 -3.90 14.81 0.52
N LEU A 236 -4.77 15.42 -0.29
CA LEU A 236 -5.02 14.92 -1.65
C LEU A 236 -3.78 15.09 -2.54
N ILE A 237 -2.99 16.15 -2.37
CA ILE A 237 -1.68 16.26 -3.05
C ILE A 237 -0.73 15.16 -2.57
N ASP A 238 -0.64 14.94 -1.25
CA ASP A 238 0.22 13.91 -0.68
C ASP A 238 -0.16 12.51 -1.19
N TYR A 239 -1.46 12.21 -1.29
CA TYR A 239 -1.99 11.01 -1.93
C TYR A 239 -1.49 10.83 -3.36
N LEU A 240 -1.63 11.87 -4.19
CA LEU A 240 -1.21 11.83 -5.59
C LEU A 240 0.31 11.69 -5.72
N MET A 241 1.07 12.34 -4.83
CA MET A 241 2.53 12.23 -4.78
C MET A 241 3.00 10.84 -4.36
N GLN A 242 2.34 10.21 -3.39
CA GLN A 242 2.61 8.82 -3.00
C GLN A 242 2.37 7.85 -4.16
N ASN A 243 1.41 8.16 -5.04
CA ASN A 243 1.06 7.34 -6.19
C ASN A 243 1.71 7.81 -7.51
N LYS A 244 2.70 8.71 -7.47
CA LYS A 244 3.27 9.35 -8.68
C LYS A 244 3.80 8.37 -9.74
N TYR A 245 4.31 7.20 -9.32
CA TYR A 245 4.83 6.16 -10.22
C TYR A 245 3.74 5.33 -10.91
N ARG A 246 2.47 5.61 -10.60
CA ARG A 246 1.27 5.02 -11.23
C ARG A 246 0.54 6.02 -12.12
N LEU A 247 1.03 7.27 -12.19
CA LEU A 247 0.45 8.35 -12.97
C LEU A 247 1.11 8.46 -14.35
N SER A 248 0.37 8.94 -15.33
CA SER A 248 0.93 9.31 -16.63
C SER A 248 1.83 10.55 -16.51
N LYS A 249 2.69 10.78 -17.52
CA LYS A 249 3.53 11.99 -17.57
C LYS A 249 2.71 13.28 -17.50
N GLU A 250 1.59 13.33 -18.21
CA GLU A 250 0.67 14.46 -18.22
C GLU A 250 0.06 14.72 -16.82
N GLN A 251 -0.34 13.64 -16.14
CA GLN A 251 -0.86 13.72 -14.77
C GLN A 251 0.20 14.21 -13.79
N ILE A 252 1.46 13.74 -13.93
CA ILE A 252 2.59 14.21 -13.11
C ILE A 252 2.84 15.70 -13.33
N ASP A 253 2.82 16.18 -14.57
CA ASP A 253 3.05 17.60 -14.86
C ASP A 253 1.91 18.48 -14.34
N LYS A 254 0.65 18.01 -14.41
CA LYS A 254 -0.50 18.67 -13.77
C LYS A 254 -0.37 18.69 -12.24
N LEU A 255 0.06 17.58 -11.62
CA LEU A 255 0.28 17.50 -10.18
C LEU A 255 1.32 18.51 -9.70
N LYS A 256 2.45 18.67 -10.42
CA LYS A 256 3.47 19.68 -10.11
C LYS A 256 2.90 21.10 -10.13
N LYS A 257 2.07 21.43 -11.13
CA LYS A 257 1.42 22.76 -11.22
C LYS A 257 0.48 23.01 -10.03
N LEU A 258 -0.33 22.02 -9.65
CA LEU A 258 -1.23 22.12 -8.49
C LEU A 258 -0.45 22.31 -7.18
N GLN A 259 0.67 21.61 -7.02
CA GLN A 259 1.53 21.75 -5.84
C GLN A 259 2.10 23.18 -5.72
N MET A 260 2.55 23.76 -6.83
CA MET A 260 3.05 25.15 -6.85
C MET A 260 1.97 26.16 -6.48
N GLN A 261 0.73 25.96 -6.93
CA GLN A 261 -0.39 26.86 -6.65
C GLN A 261 -0.81 26.86 -5.17
N LEU A 262 -0.70 25.72 -4.48
CA LEU A 262 -1.05 25.59 -3.06
C LEU A 262 0.02 26.12 -2.10
N GLN A 263 1.24 26.38 -2.61
CA GLN A 263 2.36 26.94 -1.85
C GLN A 263 2.43 28.47 -1.92
N GLN A 264 1.58 29.10 -2.75
CA GLN A 264 1.43 30.55 -2.92
C GLN A 264 0.27 31.07 -2.07
#